data_AF-A0A9P8T886-F1
#
_entry.id   AF-A0A9P8T886-F1
#
_cell.length_a   1.000
_cell.length_b   1.000
_cell.length_c   1.000
_cell.angle_alpha   90.00
_cell.angle_beta   90.00
_cell.angle_gamma   90.00
#
_symmetry.space_group_name_H-M   'P 1'
#
loop_
_entity.id
_entity.type
_entity.pdbx_description
1 polymer ?
#
loop_
_entity_poly.entity_id
_entity_poly.type
_entity_poly.pdbx_seq_one_letter_code
_entity_poly.pdbx_strand_id
1 'polypeptide(L)'
;MTEDPKRKAEEDLESDSKKLKVEDSEENGIPKEDPETKTAANQESEQETADDDDKKRLVPFEFDGHTYTYKEKAGVIEEREGKIELRVVNNDNSRDNMIILTGLKNVFQKQLPEMPKAYIARLVYDRSHVSIAVIRKPLHVVGGVTYRPFENHEFAEIVFCAISSTEQVRGYGAHMMNHLKDYVTSTTKIRYFLTYADNYAIGYFKKQGFTKEITLPKKVWMGYIKDYEGGTLMQCSLLPRIRYLDSAKILMLQKAAILSKIRTISQSHVVRPGLKHFSKPNAKPLDPLTIPGVKEAGWTVEMDELAQKPKRGPHHVVMLTLLTEMQNHPSNWPFLQPVNREEVPDYYEVIKEPMDLSTMEVKLENDAYETFDDFIYDCKLIFNNCRQYNGENTTFYKNANKLEKAIIAKLKDFPEYSQHIDMLQG
;
A
#
# COMPACT_ATOMS: atom_id res chain seq x y z
N MET A 1 -43.43 -0.14 -51.69
CA MET A 1 -42.58 0.98 -52.13
C MET A 1 -42.83 2.10 -51.13
N THR A 2 -42.08 2.12 -50.02
CA THR A 2 -40.89 3.00 -49.80
C THR A 2 -41.33 4.47 -49.73
N GLU A 3 -41.19 5.23 -48.64
CA GLU A 3 -39.99 5.43 -47.80
C GLU A 3 -40.26 6.19 -46.47
N ASP A 4 -39.22 6.19 -45.63
CA ASP A 4 -39.00 6.55 -44.21
C ASP A 4 -39.21 8.03 -43.78
N PRO A 5 -39.52 8.35 -42.48
CA PRO A 5 -39.62 9.71 -41.96
C PRO A 5 -38.46 10.07 -41.02
N LYS A 6 -37.43 10.80 -41.51
CA LYS A 6 -36.47 11.50 -40.64
C LYS A 6 -35.97 12.80 -41.30
N ARG A 7 -36.62 13.91 -40.98
CA ARG A 7 -36.07 15.27 -41.10
C ARG A 7 -36.87 16.20 -40.19
N LYS A 8 -36.25 16.61 -39.08
CA LYS A 8 -36.40 17.94 -38.45
C LYS A 8 -35.62 17.95 -37.13
N ALA A 9 -34.51 18.69 -37.13
CA ALA A 9 -33.98 19.53 -36.05
C ALA A 9 -32.44 19.55 -36.12
N GLU A 10 -31.93 20.33 -37.07
CA GLU A 10 -30.62 20.97 -37.01
C GLU A 10 -30.84 22.43 -37.44
N GLU A 11 -30.00 23.31 -36.87
CA GLU A 11 -29.91 24.77 -37.05
C GLU A 11 -30.83 25.61 -36.14
N ASP A 12 -30.25 26.10 -35.04
CA ASP A 12 -30.10 27.54 -34.81
C ASP A 12 -29.00 27.82 -33.77
N LEU A 13 -28.00 28.60 -34.19
CA LEU A 13 -26.91 29.17 -33.42
C LEU A 13 -27.05 30.71 -33.46
N GLU A 14 -26.54 31.34 -32.40
CA GLU A 14 -26.17 32.77 -32.29
C GLU A 14 -27.26 33.83 -32.05
N SER A 15 -27.24 34.37 -30.83
CA SER A 15 -26.77 35.75 -30.52
C SER A 15 -27.64 36.49 -29.50
N ASP A 16 -26.92 37.07 -28.54
CA ASP A 16 -27.00 38.46 -28.12
C ASP A 16 -27.47 38.79 -26.70
N SER A 17 -27.07 39.99 -26.31
CA SER A 17 -26.53 40.37 -25.02
C SER A 17 -27.40 41.44 -24.35
N LYS A 18 -27.10 41.71 -23.06
CA LYS A 18 -27.33 42.98 -22.31
C LYS A 18 -28.73 43.32 -21.78
N LYS A 19 -28.79 43.48 -20.43
CA LYS A 19 -28.97 44.75 -19.65
C LYS A 19 -29.08 44.37 -18.14
N LEU A 20 -28.16 44.69 -17.21
CA LEU A 20 -27.65 45.95 -16.59
C LEU A 20 -28.64 46.77 -15.73
N LYS A 21 -28.35 46.84 -14.41
CA LYS A 21 -28.36 47.99 -13.44
C LYS A 21 -28.05 47.42 -12.03
N VAL A 22 -26.89 47.61 -11.40
CA VAL A 22 -26.23 48.79 -10.77
C VAL A 22 -26.96 49.33 -9.52
N GLU A 23 -26.33 49.20 -8.35
CA GLU A 23 -25.94 50.31 -7.44
C GLU A 23 -24.89 49.84 -6.40
N ASP A 24 -23.77 50.59 -6.32
CA ASP A 24 -22.68 50.62 -5.31
C ASP A 24 -23.21 51.12 -3.93
N SER A 25 -22.55 51.11 -2.77
CA SER A 25 -21.15 51.27 -2.29
C SER A 25 -21.13 50.78 -0.80
N GLU A 26 -20.08 50.52 -0.03
CA GLU A 26 -18.80 51.21 0.24
C GLU A 26 -17.77 50.24 0.89
N GLU A 27 -16.50 50.63 0.78
CA GLU A 27 -15.28 49.99 1.27
C GLU A 27 -15.10 50.00 2.81
N ASN A 28 -14.30 49.05 3.31
CA ASN A 28 -13.25 49.35 4.29
C ASN A 28 -12.11 48.33 4.18
N GLY A 29 -10.89 48.84 3.99
CA GLY A 29 -9.69 48.08 3.65
C GLY A 29 -8.93 47.46 4.83
N ILE A 30 -8.16 46.41 4.52
CA ILE A 30 -7.04 45.90 5.32
C ILE A 30 -5.93 45.47 4.31
N PRO A 31 -4.65 45.82 4.52
CA PRO A 31 -3.61 45.70 3.49
C PRO A 31 -3.14 44.26 3.27
N LYS A 32 -2.72 43.99 2.03
CA LYS A 32 -2.01 42.76 1.63
C LYS A 32 -0.58 42.78 2.16
N GLU A 33 -0.17 41.73 2.88
CA GLU A 33 1.24 41.44 3.18
C GLU A 33 1.74 40.27 2.31
N ASP A 34 2.96 40.45 1.80
CA ASP A 34 3.73 39.53 0.96
C ASP A 34 4.17 38.26 1.72
N PRO A 35 4.26 37.09 1.06
CA PRO A 35 4.59 35.82 1.71
C PRO A 35 6.10 35.56 1.72
N GLU A 36 6.92 36.39 2.38
CA GLU A 36 8.34 36.11 2.61
C GLU A 36 8.81 36.58 3.99
N THR A 37 8.32 35.94 5.06
CA THR A 37 9.06 35.75 6.33
C THR A 37 8.29 34.84 7.29
N LYS A 38 8.44 33.51 7.13
CA LYS A 38 8.19 32.58 8.25
C LYS A 38 9.54 32.29 8.90
N THR A 39 9.77 32.96 10.03
CA THR A 39 10.91 32.79 10.91
C THR A 39 10.92 31.39 11.54
N ALA A 40 12.13 30.86 11.76
CA ALA A 40 12.44 29.51 12.24
C ALA A 40 11.74 29.07 13.55
N ALA A 41 11.14 30.00 14.30
CA ALA A 41 10.49 29.72 15.58
C ALA A 41 9.17 28.90 15.48
N ASN A 42 8.50 28.91 14.32
CA ASN A 42 7.28 28.10 14.11
C ASN A 42 7.57 26.68 13.60
N GLN A 43 8.79 26.39 13.14
CA GLN A 43 9.19 25.02 12.78
C GLN A 43 9.65 24.23 14.02
N GLU A 44 10.25 24.90 15.00
CA GLU A 44 10.63 24.28 16.27
C GLU A 44 9.40 23.88 17.10
N SER A 45 8.31 24.66 17.11
CA SER A 45 7.09 24.32 17.87
C SER A 45 6.26 23.18 17.25
N GLU A 46 6.26 23.03 15.92
CA GLU A 46 5.62 21.89 15.24
C GLU A 46 6.47 20.60 15.33
N GLN A 47 7.81 20.71 15.38
CA GLN A 47 8.69 19.57 15.64
C GLN A 47 8.70 19.13 17.10
N GLU A 48 8.68 20.06 18.05
CA GLU A 48 8.58 19.74 19.49
C GLU A 48 7.25 19.08 19.85
N THR A 49 6.13 19.50 19.25
CA THR A 49 4.81 18.91 19.50
C THR A 49 4.67 17.51 18.90
N ALA A 50 5.25 17.24 17.73
CA ALA A 50 5.26 15.89 17.14
C ALA A 50 6.15 14.91 17.93
N ASP A 51 7.30 15.38 18.43
CA ASP A 51 8.27 14.57 19.18
C ASP A 51 7.81 14.30 20.62
N ASP A 52 7.03 15.21 21.22
CA ASP A 52 6.39 15.02 22.53
C ASP A 52 5.17 14.07 22.46
N ASP A 53 4.39 14.13 21.39
CA ASP A 53 3.27 13.21 21.16
C ASP A 53 3.73 11.78 20.85
N ASP A 54 4.91 11.63 20.24
CA ASP A 54 5.56 10.34 19.99
C ASP A 54 6.20 9.72 21.24
N LYS A 55 6.74 10.53 22.16
CA LYS A 55 7.23 10.08 23.48
C LYS A 55 6.09 9.63 24.39
N LYS A 56 4.93 10.29 24.35
CA LYS A 56 3.72 9.93 25.13
C LYS A 56 3.14 8.56 24.80
N ARG A 57 3.47 7.98 23.63
CA ARG A 57 2.97 6.67 23.17
C ARG A 57 3.84 5.50 23.60
N LEU A 58 4.99 5.75 24.24
CA LEU A 58 5.87 4.71 24.75
C LEU A 58 5.34 4.20 26.08
N VAL A 59 4.89 2.95 26.07
CA VAL A 59 4.37 2.28 27.27
C VAL A 59 5.37 1.23 27.74
N PRO A 60 5.85 1.29 28.99
CA PRO A 60 6.65 0.23 29.57
C PRO A 60 5.77 -0.98 29.87
N PHE A 61 6.31 -2.18 29.67
CA PHE A 61 5.71 -3.42 30.12
C PHE A 61 6.79 -4.38 30.63
N GLU A 62 6.44 -5.17 31.63
CA GLU A 62 7.36 -6.15 32.20
C GLU A 62 7.13 -7.52 31.57
N PHE A 63 8.23 -8.18 31.22
CA PHE A 63 8.22 -9.56 30.78
C PHE A 63 9.49 -10.25 31.25
N ASP A 64 9.35 -11.39 31.91
CA ASP A 64 10.47 -12.20 32.40
C ASP A 64 11.49 -11.39 33.24
N GLY A 65 10.98 -10.54 34.14
CA GLY A 65 11.79 -9.68 35.02
C GLY A 65 12.49 -8.50 34.33
N HIS A 66 12.25 -8.28 33.04
CA HIS A 66 12.83 -7.16 32.28
C HIS A 66 11.74 -6.18 31.83
N THR A 67 12.04 -4.88 31.95
CA THR A 67 11.16 -3.81 31.45
C THR A 67 11.47 -3.52 29.99
N TYR A 68 10.45 -3.61 29.14
CA TYR A 68 10.49 -3.30 27.72
C TYR A 68 9.62 -2.08 27.42
N THR A 69 9.98 -1.28 26.42
CA THR A 69 9.20 -0.12 25.98
C THR A 69 8.60 -0.36 24.59
N TYR A 70 7.29 -0.18 24.47
CA TYR A 70 6.57 -0.36 23.21
C TYR A 70 5.80 0.90 22.82
N LYS A 71 5.95 1.34 21.57
CA LYS A 71 5.19 2.45 21.01
C LYS A 71 3.81 1.97 20.59
N GLU A 72 2.79 2.29 21.38
CA GLU A 72 1.41 1.94 21.06
C GLU A 72 0.85 2.83 19.94
N LYS A 73 -0.06 2.25 19.13
CA LYS A 73 -0.76 2.99 18.09
C LYS A 73 -1.91 3.80 18.69
N ALA A 74 -2.24 4.93 18.07
CA ALA A 74 -3.31 5.82 18.52
C ALA A 74 -4.63 5.09 18.81
N GLY A 75 -5.07 4.18 17.92
CA GLY A 75 -6.30 3.42 18.13
C GLY A 75 -6.30 2.51 19.37
N VAL A 76 -5.14 1.97 19.77
CA VAL A 76 -5.02 1.16 21.00
C VAL A 76 -5.16 2.06 22.24
N ILE A 77 -4.55 3.25 22.19
CA ILE A 77 -4.59 4.22 23.27
C ILE A 77 -6.01 4.75 23.45
N GLU A 78 -6.69 5.14 22.36
CA GLU A 78 -8.06 5.63 22.41
C GLU A 78 -9.05 4.57 22.93
N GLU A 79 -8.82 3.28 22.64
CA GLU A 79 -9.64 2.19 23.19
C GLU A 79 -9.40 2.03 24.69
N ARG A 80 -8.14 2.05 25.13
CA ARG A 80 -7.78 1.97 26.56
C ARG A 80 -8.35 3.14 27.36
N GLU A 81 -8.34 4.34 26.79
CA GLU A 81 -8.96 5.54 27.37
C GLU A 81 -10.49 5.52 27.29
N GLY A 82 -11.08 4.52 26.61
CA GLY A 82 -12.51 4.37 26.46
C GLY A 82 -13.17 5.41 25.56
N LYS A 83 -12.39 6.10 24.70
CA LYS A 83 -12.88 7.05 23.68
C LYS A 83 -13.51 6.31 22.51
N ILE A 84 -12.93 5.16 22.16
CA ILE A 84 -13.48 4.23 21.19
C ILE A 84 -13.76 2.88 21.84
N GLU A 85 -14.61 2.10 21.19
CA GLU A 85 -14.89 0.70 21.52
C GLU A 85 -15.10 -0.08 20.22
N LEU A 86 -14.77 -1.37 20.23
CA LEU A 86 -15.12 -2.27 19.15
C LEU A 86 -16.26 -3.18 19.57
N ARG A 87 -17.33 -3.19 18.76
CA ARG A 87 -18.51 -4.02 19.02
C ARG A 87 -18.80 -4.92 17.83
N VAL A 88 -19.07 -6.18 18.13
CA VAL A 88 -19.62 -7.12 17.16
C VAL A 88 -21.14 -6.99 17.19
N VAL A 89 -21.72 -6.73 16.01
CA VAL A 89 -23.15 -6.48 15.83
C VAL A 89 -23.68 -7.26 14.64
N ASN A 90 -24.94 -7.66 14.71
CA ASN A 90 -25.69 -8.26 13.62
C ASN A 90 -27.14 -7.74 13.65
N ASN A 91 -27.93 -8.07 12.63
CA ASN A 91 -29.34 -7.68 12.61
C ASN A 91 -30.20 -8.59 13.49
N ASP A 92 -30.21 -8.29 14.79
CA ASP A 92 -31.02 -8.94 15.82
C ASP A 92 -32.32 -8.17 16.16
N ASN A 93 -32.68 -7.17 15.33
CA ASN A 93 -33.76 -6.20 15.59
C ASN A 93 -33.55 -5.30 16.83
N SER A 94 -32.37 -5.28 17.45
CA SER A 94 -32.07 -4.32 18.53
C SER A 94 -31.89 -2.92 17.97
N ARG A 95 -32.43 -1.90 18.68
CA ARG A 95 -32.31 -0.49 18.29
C ARG A 95 -30.85 -0.07 18.16
N ASP A 96 -30.00 -0.46 19.11
CA ASP A 96 -28.61 -0.04 19.16
C ASP A 96 -27.80 -0.67 18.01
N ASN A 97 -28.01 -1.96 17.76
CA ASN A 97 -27.37 -2.66 16.64
C ASN A 97 -27.83 -2.07 15.30
N MET A 98 -29.11 -1.75 15.16
CA MET A 98 -29.62 -1.10 13.95
C MET A 98 -29.00 0.29 13.72
N ILE A 99 -28.77 1.08 14.76
CA ILE A 99 -28.07 2.37 14.66
C ILE A 99 -26.62 2.14 14.16
N ILE A 100 -25.91 1.19 14.76
CA ILE A 100 -24.53 0.87 14.39
C ILE A 100 -24.45 0.33 12.96
N LEU A 101 -25.30 -0.61 12.58
CA LEU A 101 -25.39 -1.15 11.22
C LEU A 101 -25.74 -0.07 10.20
N THR A 102 -26.63 0.86 10.55
CA THR A 102 -26.95 2.02 9.69
C THR A 102 -25.72 2.92 9.51
N GLY A 103 -24.97 3.16 10.59
CA GLY A 103 -23.71 3.90 10.54
C GLY A 103 -22.68 3.22 9.64
N LEU A 104 -22.47 1.91 9.80
CA LEU A 104 -21.58 1.11 8.96
C LEU A 104 -21.99 1.15 7.49
N LYS A 105 -23.28 0.92 7.19
CA LYS A 105 -23.83 1.03 5.83
C LYS A 105 -23.48 2.39 5.21
N ASN A 106 -23.65 3.49 5.95
CA ASN A 106 -23.33 4.83 5.46
C ASN A 106 -21.82 5.02 5.22
N VAL A 107 -20.96 4.44 6.07
CA VAL A 107 -19.50 4.46 5.85
C VAL A 107 -19.15 3.67 4.60
N PHE A 108 -19.62 2.44 4.46
CA PHE A 108 -19.36 1.60 3.28
C PHE A 108 -19.87 2.27 1.99
N GLN A 109 -21.07 2.83 1.98
CA GLN A 109 -21.62 3.53 0.81
C GLN A 109 -20.80 4.76 0.38
N LYS A 110 -20.04 5.36 1.29
CA LYS A 110 -19.16 6.50 0.98
C LYS A 110 -17.76 6.05 0.56
N GLN A 111 -17.22 5.01 1.20
CA GLN A 111 -15.85 4.54 0.98
C GLN A 111 -15.73 3.52 -0.16
N LEU A 112 -16.83 2.89 -0.57
CA LEU A 112 -16.88 1.89 -1.65
C LEU A 112 -17.84 2.38 -2.75
N PRO A 113 -17.44 3.35 -3.59
CA PRO A 113 -18.31 3.96 -4.60
C PRO A 113 -18.72 2.99 -5.72
N GLU A 114 -17.86 2.03 -6.06
CA GLU A 114 -18.11 1.00 -7.08
C GLU A 114 -19.19 0.00 -6.66
N MET A 115 -19.48 -0.10 -5.35
CA MET A 115 -20.45 -1.03 -4.81
C MET A 115 -21.86 -0.41 -4.78
N PRO A 116 -22.88 -1.05 -5.38
CA PRO A 116 -24.24 -0.50 -5.39
C PRO A 116 -24.78 -0.27 -3.98
N LYS A 117 -25.33 0.92 -3.72
CA LYS A 117 -25.82 1.30 -2.37
C LYS A 117 -26.86 0.33 -1.80
N ALA A 118 -27.75 -0.18 -2.65
CA ALA A 118 -28.77 -1.16 -2.27
C ALA A 118 -28.15 -2.53 -1.93
N TYR A 119 -27.08 -2.91 -2.64
CA TYR A 119 -26.34 -4.15 -2.37
C TYR A 119 -25.67 -4.10 -0.99
N ILE A 120 -24.98 -3.00 -0.67
CA ILE A 120 -24.39 -2.76 0.65
C ILE A 120 -25.45 -2.87 1.74
N ALA A 121 -26.57 -2.15 1.58
CA ALA A 121 -27.65 -2.16 2.57
C ALA A 121 -28.21 -3.57 2.80
N ARG A 122 -28.43 -4.32 1.72
CA ARG A 122 -28.97 -5.68 1.80
C ARG A 122 -28.05 -6.60 2.60
N LEU A 123 -26.74 -6.57 2.38
CA LEU A 123 -25.80 -7.45 3.07
C LEU A 123 -25.48 -7.00 4.49
N VAL A 124 -25.36 -5.69 4.75
CA VAL A 124 -25.12 -5.18 6.11
C VAL A 124 -26.29 -5.51 7.05
N TYR A 125 -27.53 -5.50 6.54
CA TYR A 125 -28.71 -5.87 7.34
C TYR A 125 -29.09 -7.35 7.24
N ASP A 126 -28.35 -8.15 6.48
CA ASP A 126 -28.61 -9.58 6.36
C ASP A 126 -28.24 -10.29 7.68
N ARG A 127 -29.13 -11.17 8.16
CA ARG A 127 -28.94 -11.86 9.45
C ARG A 127 -27.84 -12.90 9.44
N SER A 128 -27.43 -13.38 8.27
CA SER A 128 -26.29 -14.30 8.13
C SER A 128 -24.95 -13.58 8.09
N HIS A 129 -24.95 -12.25 8.05
CA HIS A 129 -23.75 -11.43 8.11
C HIS A 129 -23.54 -10.87 9.52
N VAL A 130 -22.28 -10.75 9.89
CA VAL A 130 -21.84 -10.21 11.17
C VAL A 130 -20.91 -9.04 10.87
N SER A 131 -21.00 -7.97 11.65
CA SER A 131 -20.11 -6.82 11.51
C SER A 131 -19.36 -6.54 12.79
N ILE A 132 -18.07 -6.22 12.69
CA ILE A 132 -17.32 -5.60 13.77
C ILE A 132 -17.21 -4.10 13.46
N ALA A 133 -17.71 -3.26 14.36
CA ALA A 133 -17.74 -1.81 14.22
C ALA A 133 -16.77 -1.16 15.19
N VAL A 134 -16.01 -0.18 14.71
CA VAL A 134 -15.25 0.77 15.54
C VAL A 134 -16.18 1.94 15.83
N ILE A 135 -16.49 2.13 17.11
CA ILE A 135 -17.47 3.11 17.58
C ILE A 135 -16.75 4.12 18.47
N ARG A 136 -16.93 5.40 18.19
CA ARG A 136 -16.58 6.50 19.09
C ARG A 136 -17.81 6.85 19.92
N LYS A 137 -17.65 6.96 21.24
CA LYS A 137 -18.78 7.21 22.14
C LYS A 137 -19.52 8.52 21.80
N PRO A 138 -20.86 8.57 21.93
CA PRO A 138 -21.71 7.50 22.44
C PRO A 138 -22.06 6.39 21.43
N LEU A 139 -22.28 6.69 20.14
CA LEU A 139 -22.66 5.71 19.10
C LEU A 139 -22.21 6.14 17.69
N HIS A 140 -21.10 6.87 17.57
CA HIS A 140 -20.61 7.33 16.27
C HIS A 140 -19.75 6.26 15.60
N VAL A 141 -20.18 5.75 14.45
CA VAL A 141 -19.44 4.71 13.72
C VAL A 141 -18.29 5.32 12.91
N VAL A 142 -17.07 4.91 13.25
CA VAL A 142 -15.84 5.34 12.57
C VAL A 142 -15.53 4.44 11.37
N GLY A 143 -15.85 3.15 11.47
CA GLY A 143 -15.62 2.17 10.42
C GLY A 143 -15.91 0.75 10.89
N GLY A 144 -15.67 -0.24 10.03
CA GLY A 144 -15.93 -1.63 10.38
C GLY A 144 -15.57 -2.63 9.29
N VAL A 145 -15.73 -3.91 9.65
CA VAL A 145 -15.70 -5.04 8.72
C VAL A 145 -17.03 -5.77 8.81
N THR A 146 -17.67 -6.02 7.68
CA THR A 146 -18.79 -6.96 7.56
C THR A 146 -18.27 -8.25 6.95
N TYR A 147 -18.52 -9.37 7.60
CA TYR A 147 -18.11 -10.69 7.16
C TYR A 147 -19.25 -11.70 7.30
N ARG A 148 -19.16 -12.78 6.52
CA ARG A 148 -20.09 -13.90 6.55
C ARG A 148 -19.35 -15.16 7.02
N PRO A 149 -19.68 -15.70 8.20
CA PRO A 149 -19.04 -16.90 8.71
C PRO A 149 -19.59 -18.18 8.04
N PHE A 150 -18.70 -19.08 7.64
CA PHE A 150 -19.01 -20.43 7.18
C PHE A 150 -18.33 -21.44 8.11
N GLU A 151 -18.85 -21.57 9.33
CA GLU A 151 -18.21 -22.35 10.41
C GLU A 151 -17.97 -23.83 10.04
N ASN A 152 -18.90 -24.44 9.32
CA ASN A 152 -18.79 -25.83 8.86
C ASN A 152 -17.65 -26.04 7.85
N HIS A 153 -17.19 -24.96 7.22
CA HIS A 153 -16.14 -24.96 6.20
C HIS A 153 -14.87 -24.26 6.70
N GLU A 154 -14.85 -23.89 7.98
CA GLU A 154 -13.71 -23.27 8.69
C GLU A 154 -13.20 -21.97 8.07
N PHE A 155 -14.02 -21.26 7.28
CA PHE A 155 -13.65 -19.96 6.70
C PHE A 155 -14.73 -18.90 6.91
N ALA A 156 -14.35 -17.63 6.77
CA ALA A 156 -15.28 -16.51 6.66
C ALA A 156 -14.96 -15.66 5.42
N GLU A 157 -16.01 -15.18 4.77
CA GLU A 157 -15.91 -14.21 3.69
C GLU A 157 -15.93 -12.80 4.27
N ILE A 158 -14.89 -12.01 4.04
CA ILE A 158 -14.92 -10.57 4.31
C ILE A 158 -15.60 -9.91 3.11
N VAL A 159 -16.76 -9.31 3.37
CA VAL A 159 -17.61 -8.71 2.34
C VAL A 159 -17.30 -7.22 2.20
N PHE A 160 -17.21 -6.49 3.32
CA PHE A 160 -16.89 -5.08 3.33
C PHE A 160 -15.85 -4.78 4.41
N CYS A 161 -14.90 -3.91 4.10
CA CYS A 161 -13.91 -3.41 5.05
C CYS A 161 -13.60 -1.96 4.73
N ALA A 162 -13.98 -1.03 5.61
CA ALA A 162 -13.73 0.39 5.40
C ALA A 162 -13.64 1.17 6.71
N ILE A 163 -12.84 2.24 6.67
CA ILE A 163 -12.74 3.25 7.73
C ILE A 163 -13.12 4.60 7.11
N SER A 164 -13.86 5.44 7.84
CA SER A 164 -14.18 6.81 7.44
C SER A 164 -12.92 7.59 7.06
N SER A 165 -12.95 8.29 5.94
CA SER A 165 -11.81 9.07 5.40
C SER A 165 -11.23 10.07 6.40
N THR A 166 -12.08 10.66 7.25
CA THR A 166 -11.66 11.60 8.32
C THR A 166 -10.78 10.97 9.39
N GLU A 167 -10.81 9.65 9.51
CA GLU A 167 -10.19 8.88 10.59
C GLU A 167 -9.20 7.83 10.01
N GLN A 168 -8.90 7.91 8.71
CA GLN A 168 -7.86 7.09 8.08
C GLN A 168 -6.46 7.47 8.61
N VAL A 169 -5.48 6.59 8.41
CA VAL A 169 -4.06 6.77 8.84
C VAL A 169 -3.81 6.69 10.35
N ARG A 170 -4.84 6.77 11.22
CA ARG A 170 -4.71 6.60 12.69
C ARG A 170 -4.47 5.16 13.17
N GLY A 171 -4.38 4.21 12.24
CA GLY A 171 -4.12 2.80 12.53
C GLY A 171 -5.36 1.95 12.88
N TYR A 172 -6.57 2.53 12.84
CA TYR A 172 -7.81 1.80 13.15
C TYR A 172 -8.02 0.57 12.25
N GLY A 173 -7.66 0.64 10.97
CA GLY A 173 -7.83 -0.49 10.07
C GLY A 173 -7.06 -1.75 10.50
N ALA A 174 -5.82 -1.58 10.98
CA ALA A 174 -5.04 -2.71 11.50
C ALA A 174 -5.56 -3.18 12.87
N HIS A 175 -5.93 -2.22 13.72
CA HIS A 175 -6.49 -2.51 15.05
C HIS A 175 -7.79 -3.33 14.97
N MET A 176 -8.70 -2.89 14.10
CA MET A 176 -9.97 -3.56 13.79
C MET A 176 -9.77 -4.97 13.25
N MET A 177 -8.82 -5.18 12.33
CA MET A 177 -8.52 -6.50 11.79
C MET A 177 -7.95 -7.44 12.86
N ASN A 178 -7.10 -6.94 13.76
CA ASN A 178 -6.58 -7.73 14.87
C ASN A 178 -7.69 -8.16 15.83
N HIS A 179 -8.60 -7.25 16.17
CA HIS A 179 -9.80 -7.55 16.94
C HIS A 179 -10.69 -8.59 16.24
N LEU A 180 -10.91 -8.46 14.93
CA LEU A 180 -11.66 -9.45 14.15
C LEU A 180 -11.04 -10.84 14.23
N LYS A 181 -9.72 -10.94 14.04
CA LYS A 181 -8.99 -12.21 14.10
C LYS A 181 -9.07 -12.85 15.49
N ASP A 182 -8.84 -12.06 16.54
CA ASP A 182 -8.90 -12.55 17.92
C ASP A 182 -10.32 -12.96 18.30
N TYR A 183 -11.33 -12.19 17.87
CA TYR A 183 -12.74 -12.53 18.08
C TYR A 183 -13.12 -13.83 17.40
N VAL A 184 -12.84 -13.96 16.11
CA VAL A 184 -13.22 -15.13 15.31
C VAL A 184 -12.49 -16.39 15.80
N THR A 185 -11.20 -16.29 16.13
CA THR A 185 -10.41 -17.45 16.62
C THR A 185 -10.79 -17.89 18.03
N SER A 186 -11.30 -16.99 18.88
CA SER A 186 -11.72 -17.33 20.24
C SER A 186 -13.17 -17.82 20.34
N THR A 187 -14.04 -17.40 19.41
CA THR A 187 -15.48 -17.71 19.47
C THR A 187 -15.92 -18.80 18.48
N THR A 188 -15.16 -19.05 17.41
CA THR A 188 -15.55 -19.98 16.34
C THR A 188 -14.42 -20.93 15.97
N LYS A 189 -14.71 -21.88 15.05
CA LYS A 189 -13.70 -22.79 14.48
C LYS A 189 -13.00 -22.25 13.23
N ILE A 190 -13.31 -21.02 12.82
CA ILE A 190 -12.80 -20.44 11.57
C ILE A 190 -11.28 -20.27 11.64
N ARG A 191 -10.61 -20.72 10.58
CA ARG A 191 -9.15 -20.65 10.39
C ARG A 191 -8.73 -19.79 9.21
N TYR A 192 -9.65 -19.49 8.30
CA TYR A 192 -9.35 -18.79 7.05
C TYR A 192 -10.27 -17.59 6.84
N PHE A 193 -9.72 -16.51 6.32
CA PHE A 193 -10.52 -15.44 5.70
C PHE A 193 -10.30 -15.45 4.19
N LEU A 194 -11.40 -15.30 3.45
CA LEU A 194 -11.38 -15.04 2.02
C LEU A 194 -12.01 -13.67 1.76
N THR A 195 -11.45 -12.93 0.81
CA THR A 195 -11.98 -11.62 0.42
C THR A 195 -11.68 -11.36 -1.04
N TYR A 196 -12.58 -10.69 -1.73
CA TYR A 196 -12.22 -9.97 -2.94
C TYR A 196 -11.75 -8.57 -2.53
N ALA A 197 -10.55 -8.20 -2.97
CA ALA A 197 -9.93 -6.93 -2.67
C ALA A 197 -9.76 -6.11 -3.95
N ASP A 198 -10.21 -4.87 -3.92
CA ASP A 198 -9.92 -3.89 -4.98
C ASP A 198 -8.41 -3.61 -5.05
N ASN A 199 -7.93 -3.17 -6.20
CA ASN A 199 -6.51 -2.91 -6.44
C ASN A 199 -5.87 -1.97 -5.40
N TYR A 200 -6.62 -0.95 -4.95
CA TYR A 200 -6.17 -0.01 -3.92
C TYR A 200 -6.08 -0.64 -2.51
N ALA A 201 -6.83 -1.72 -2.25
CA ALA A 201 -6.89 -2.37 -0.95
C ALA A 201 -5.90 -3.54 -0.80
N ILE A 202 -5.33 -4.05 -1.91
CA ILE A 202 -4.38 -5.18 -1.89
C ILE A 202 -3.23 -4.92 -0.91
N GLY A 203 -2.66 -3.71 -0.91
CA GLY A 203 -1.56 -3.34 0.00
C GLY A 203 -1.96 -3.40 1.48
N TYR A 204 -3.20 -3.02 1.81
CA TYR A 204 -3.73 -3.16 3.17
C TYR A 204 -3.88 -4.63 3.56
N PHE A 205 -4.53 -5.44 2.72
CA PHE A 205 -4.75 -6.86 3.00
C PHE A 205 -3.43 -7.65 3.09
N LYS A 206 -2.45 -7.37 2.22
CA LYS A 206 -1.09 -7.91 2.33
C LYS A 206 -0.46 -7.63 3.71
N LYS A 207 -0.55 -6.38 4.19
CA LYS A 207 -0.07 -6.00 5.54
C LYS A 207 -0.82 -6.72 6.67
N GLN A 208 -2.06 -7.14 6.43
CA GLN A 208 -2.84 -7.96 7.36
C GLN A 208 -2.59 -9.48 7.19
N GLY A 209 -1.61 -9.89 6.38
CA GLY A 209 -1.29 -11.31 6.19
C GLY A 209 -2.21 -12.04 5.21
N PHE A 210 -2.82 -11.32 4.28
CA PHE A 210 -3.49 -11.92 3.13
C PHE A 210 -2.50 -12.14 1.98
N THR A 211 -2.69 -13.21 1.23
CA THR A 211 -1.94 -13.55 0.01
C THR A 211 -2.91 -13.76 -1.16
N LYS A 212 -2.43 -13.57 -2.39
CA LYS A 212 -3.18 -13.92 -3.61
C LYS A 212 -3.22 -15.44 -3.83
N GLU A 213 -2.34 -16.19 -3.18
CA GLU A 213 -2.26 -17.64 -3.28
C GLU A 213 -3.34 -18.30 -2.41
N ILE A 214 -4.33 -18.91 -3.05
CA ILE A 214 -5.44 -19.56 -2.35
C ILE A 214 -5.08 -21.02 -2.10
N THR A 215 -4.68 -21.33 -0.87
CA THR A 215 -4.36 -22.71 -0.45
C THR A 215 -5.60 -23.51 -0.09
N LEU A 216 -6.73 -22.84 0.20
CA LEU A 216 -7.98 -23.51 0.51
C LEU A 216 -8.56 -24.19 -0.75
N PRO A 217 -8.91 -25.49 -0.72
CA PRO A 217 -9.39 -26.19 -1.91
C PRO A 217 -10.66 -25.53 -2.48
N LYS A 218 -10.71 -25.37 -3.81
CA LYS A 218 -11.85 -24.74 -4.51
C LYS A 218 -13.22 -25.28 -4.07
N LYS A 219 -13.33 -26.60 -3.84
CA LYS A 219 -14.58 -27.25 -3.39
C LYS A 219 -15.12 -26.72 -2.05
N VAL A 220 -14.28 -26.12 -1.21
CA VAL A 220 -14.64 -25.60 0.11
C VAL A 220 -15.33 -24.24 0.02
N TRP A 221 -14.92 -23.38 -0.93
CA TRP A 221 -15.36 -21.98 -0.98
C TRP A 221 -16.08 -21.59 -2.27
N MET A 222 -15.85 -22.30 -3.37
CA MET A 222 -16.47 -22.02 -4.66
C MET A 222 -17.98 -22.22 -4.59
N GLY A 223 -18.73 -21.19 -5.00
CA GLY A 223 -20.19 -21.15 -4.90
C GLY A 223 -20.74 -20.67 -3.55
N TYR A 224 -19.89 -20.50 -2.53
CA TYR A 224 -20.28 -19.95 -1.23
C TYR A 224 -20.05 -18.44 -1.14
N ILE A 225 -18.89 -17.99 -1.62
CA ILE A 225 -18.51 -16.57 -1.66
C ILE A 225 -19.05 -15.88 -2.92
N LYS A 226 -19.11 -14.56 -2.89
CA LYS A 226 -19.50 -13.75 -4.04
C LYS A 226 -18.28 -13.37 -4.87
N ASP A 227 -18.40 -13.54 -6.19
CA ASP A 227 -17.42 -13.08 -7.15
C ASP A 227 -17.70 -11.61 -7.45
N TYR A 228 -16.67 -10.77 -7.30
CA TYR A 228 -16.75 -9.34 -7.62
C TYR A 228 -15.87 -9.05 -8.83
N GLU A 229 -16.48 -8.48 -9.86
CA GLU A 229 -15.77 -8.08 -11.08
C GLU A 229 -14.70 -7.03 -10.75
N GLY A 230 -13.48 -7.22 -11.26
CA GLY A 230 -12.35 -6.34 -10.97
C GLY A 230 -11.69 -6.53 -9.58
N GLY A 231 -12.23 -7.41 -8.74
CA GLY A 231 -11.63 -7.75 -7.44
C GLY A 231 -10.57 -8.85 -7.55
N THR A 232 -9.49 -8.73 -6.78
CA THR A 232 -8.52 -9.83 -6.60
C THR A 232 -8.91 -10.69 -5.42
N LEU A 233 -9.12 -12.00 -5.63
CA LEU A 233 -9.34 -12.95 -4.54
C LEU A 233 -8.06 -13.08 -3.69
N MET A 234 -8.21 -12.96 -2.37
CA MET A 234 -7.13 -13.06 -1.41
C MET A 234 -7.53 -13.93 -0.20
N GLN A 235 -6.56 -14.68 0.34
CA GLN A 235 -6.72 -15.54 1.50
C GLN A 235 -5.83 -15.09 2.66
N CYS A 236 -6.36 -15.08 3.88
CA CYS A 236 -5.59 -15.01 5.12
C CYS A 236 -5.75 -16.30 5.91
N SER A 237 -4.62 -16.92 6.27
CA SER A 237 -4.59 -18.10 7.14
C SER A 237 -4.27 -17.65 8.57
N LEU A 238 -5.19 -17.91 9.50
CA LEU A 238 -5.08 -17.46 10.88
C LEU A 238 -4.12 -18.35 11.67
N LEU A 239 -3.26 -17.72 12.47
CA LEU A 239 -2.31 -18.40 13.33
C LEU A 239 -3.03 -18.88 14.60
N PRO A 240 -2.85 -20.16 15.00
CA PRO A 240 -3.73 -20.80 15.98
C PRO A 240 -3.53 -20.37 17.44
N ARG A 241 -2.35 -19.85 17.80
CA ARG A 241 -1.94 -19.61 19.19
C ARG A 241 -1.61 -18.16 19.51
N ILE A 242 -1.67 -17.28 18.53
CA ILE A 242 -1.31 -15.87 18.71
C ILE A 242 -2.56 -15.06 19.03
N ARG A 243 -2.40 -14.10 19.93
CA ARG A 243 -3.34 -13.00 20.08
C ARG A 243 -2.85 -11.83 19.23
N TYR A 244 -3.56 -11.53 18.15
CA TYR A 244 -3.18 -10.53 17.15
C TYR A 244 -3.11 -9.12 17.74
N LEU A 245 -3.93 -8.79 18.75
CA LEU A 245 -3.80 -7.52 19.48
C LEU A 245 -2.45 -7.36 20.18
N ASP A 246 -1.84 -8.46 20.61
CA ASP A 246 -0.52 -8.49 21.27
C ASP A 246 0.63 -8.80 20.29
N SER A 247 0.33 -8.98 19.00
CA SER A 247 1.30 -9.41 17.97
C SER A 247 2.57 -8.56 17.94
N ALA A 248 2.45 -7.24 18.06
CA ALA A 248 3.60 -6.35 18.04
C ALA A 248 4.49 -6.50 19.29
N LYS A 249 3.89 -6.72 20.46
CA LYS A 249 4.62 -7.02 21.71
C LYS A 249 5.31 -8.38 21.61
N ILE A 250 4.61 -9.38 21.07
CA ILE A 250 5.18 -10.73 20.83
C ILE A 250 6.39 -10.67 19.90
N LEU A 251 6.29 -9.96 18.77
CA LEU A 251 7.41 -9.78 17.85
C LEU A 251 8.59 -9.05 18.49
N MET A 252 8.33 -8.05 19.33
CA MET A 252 9.37 -7.35 20.08
C MET A 252 10.09 -8.29 21.05
N LEU A 253 9.35 -9.12 21.80
CA LEU A 253 9.92 -10.12 22.70
C LEU A 253 10.74 -11.18 21.95
N GLN A 254 10.24 -11.66 20.81
CA GLN A 254 10.99 -12.58 19.95
C GLN A 254 12.30 -11.96 19.45
N LYS A 255 12.26 -10.71 18.98
CA LYS A 255 13.45 -9.96 18.57
C LYS A 255 14.44 -9.80 19.72
N ALA A 256 13.95 -9.47 20.92
CA ALA A 256 14.79 -9.34 22.11
C ALA A 256 15.45 -10.68 22.50
N ALA A 257 14.73 -11.80 22.44
CA ALA A 257 15.27 -13.12 22.72
C ALA A 257 16.38 -13.51 21.72
N ILE A 258 16.15 -13.26 20.42
CA ILE A 258 17.15 -13.49 19.38
C ILE A 258 18.39 -12.62 19.60
N LEU A 259 18.21 -11.32 19.86
CA LEU A 259 19.32 -10.41 20.14
C LEU A 259 20.09 -10.78 21.40
N SER A 260 19.41 -11.25 22.44
CA SER A 260 20.06 -11.77 23.65
C SER A 260 20.96 -12.95 23.32
N LYS A 261 20.46 -13.91 22.53
CA LYS A 261 21.27 -15.05 22.07
C LYS A 261 22.44 -14.60 21.19
N ILE A 262 22.22 -13.66 20.26
CA ILE A 262 23.29 -13.11 19.43
C ILE A 262 24.37 -12.47 20.30
N ARG A 263 24.03 -11.70 21.33
CA ARG A 263 25.00 -11.07 22.25
C ARG A 263 25.87 -12.06 23.02
N THR A 264 25.42 -13.30 23.22
CA THR A 264 26.25 -14.35 23.86
C THR A 264 27.41 -14.83 22.97
N ILE A 265 27.31 -14.61 21.65
CA ILE A 265 28.29 -15.06 20.66
C ILE A 265 29.01 -13.85 20.05
N SER A 266 28.26 -12.81 19.72
CA SER A 266 28.73 -11.60 19.05
C SER A 266 29.07 -10.48 20.03
N GLN A 267 30.25 -9.91 19.84
CA GLN A 267 30.70 -8.72 20.55
C GLN A 267 30.35 -7.40 19.83
N SER A 268 29.49 -7.43 18.80
CA SER A 268 29.12 -6.22 18.03
C SER A 268 28.43 -5.14 18.87
N HIS A 269 27.93 -5.49 20.05
CA HIS A 269 27.32 -4.56 20.99
C HIS A 269 28.34 -3.79 21.85
N VAL A 270 29.62 -4.19 21.83
CA VAL A 270 30.70 -3.55 22.60
C VAL A 270 31.19 -2.32 21.85
N VAL A 271 30.92 -1.13 22.38
CA VAL A 271 31.44 0.12 21.84
C VAL A 271 32.92 0.26 22.23
N ARG A 272 33.79 0.40 21.22
CA ARG A 272 35.23 0.54 21.41
C ARG A 272 35.65 2.01 21.26
N PRO A 273 36.74 2.45 21.92
CA PRO A 273 37.25 3.80 21.77
C PRO A 273 37.58 4.15 20.32
N GLY A 274 37.33 5.40 19.92
CA GLY A 274 37.66 5.88 18.58
C GLY A 274 39.17 5.84 18.28
N LEU A 275 39.52 5.60 17.02
CA LEU A 275 40.90 5.53 16.56
C LEU A 275 41.54 6.93 16.48
N LYS A 276 42.49 7.21 17.39
CA LYS A 276 43.26 8.47 17.41
C LYS A 276 44.15 8.68 16.18
N HIS A 277 44.43 7.62 15.43
CA HIS A 277 45.31 7.66 14.25
C HIS A 277 44.76 8.56 13.14
N PHE A 278 43.45 8.56 12.95
CA PHE A 278 42.78 9.36 11.91
C PHE A 278 42.50 10.81 12.34
N SER A 279 42.84 11.20 13.57
CA SER A 279 42.72 12.59 14.04
C SER A 279 43.80 13.53 13.44
N LYS A 280 44.78 12.99 12.70
CA LYS A 280 45.86 13.76 12.06
C LYS A 280 45.53 14.06 10.59
N PRO A 281 45.83 15.26 10.07
CA PRO A 281 45.47 15.67 8.71
C PRO A 281 46.10 14.84 7.57
N ASN A 282 47.14 14.04 7.84
CA ASN A 282 47.80 13.15 6.87
C ASN A 282 47.84 11.68 7.36
N ALA A 283 46.74 11.18 7.93
CA ALA A 283 46.67 9.81 8.42
C ALA A 283 46.75 8.78 7.27
N LYS A 284 47.70 7.84 7.37
CA LYS A 284 47.85 6.72 6.42
C LYS A 284 46.82 5.61 6.72
N PRO A 285 46.41 4.79 5.73
CA PRO A 285 45.60 3.61 5.98
C PRO A 285 46.22 2.70 7.04
N LEU A 286 45.40 2.20 7.96
CA LEU A 286 45.80 1.21 8.97
C LEU A 286 45.45 -0.18 8.47
N ASP A 287 46.26 -1.17 8.85
CA ASP A 287 45.90 -2.57 8.68
C ASP A 287 44.69 -2.90 9.59
N PRO A 288 43.55 -3.36 9.03
CA PRO A 288 42.37 -3.70 9.80
C PRO A 288 42.63 -4.68 10.94
N LEU A 289 43.59 -5.61 10.80
CA LEU A 289 43.92 -6.59 11.85
C LEU A 289 44.57 -5.96 13.09
N THR A 290 45.11 -4.75 12.95
CA THR A 290 45.71 -4.00 14.07
C THR A 290 44.69 -3.24 14.90
N ILE A 291 43.44 -3.13 14.44
CA ILE A 291 42.36 -2.41 15.11
C ILE A 291 41.72 -3.33 16.18
N PRO A 292 41.77 -2.96 17.47
CA PRO A 292 41.09 -3.70 18.52
C PRO A 292 39.59 -3.82 18.20
N GLY A 293 39.06 -5.05 18.17
CA GLY A 293 37.67 -5.34 17.83
C GLY A 293 37.41 -5.84 16.43
N VAL A 294 38.24 -5.52 15.45
CA VAL A 294 38.09 -6.06 14.09
C VAL A 294 38.45 -7.55 14.09
N LYS A 295 39.60 -7.90 14.69
CA LYS A 295 40.02 -9.28 14.91
C LYS A 295 39.05 -10.08 15.80
N GLU A 296 38.52 -9.46 16.85
CA GLU A 296 37.58 -10.11 17.79
C GLU A 296 36.18 -10.30 17.20
N ALA A 297 35.78 -9.44 16.26
CA ALA A 297 34.53 -9.58 15.50
C ALA A 297 34.60 -10.71 14.44
N GLY A 298 35.74 -11.37 14.29
CA GLY A 298 35.94 -12.41 13.28
C GLY A 298 36.06 -11.85 11.86
N TRP A 299 36.45 -10.58 11.70
CA TRP A 299 36.68 -9.99 10.39
C TRP A 299 37.82 -10.72 9.67
N THR A 300 37.63 -10.98 8.39
CA THR A 300 38.61 -11.58 7.50
C THR A 300 38.70 -10.74 6.23
N VAL A 301 39.84 -10.80 5.55
CA VAL A 301 40.05 -10.10 4.27
C VAL A 301 39.01 -10.56 3.24
N GLU A 302 38.68 -11.85 3.21
CA GLU A 302 37.64 -12.42 2.33
C GLU A 302 36.25 -11.84 2.60
N MET A 303 35.88 -11.61 3.87
CA MET A 303 34.62 -10.94 4.22
C MET A 303 34.58 -9.49 3.73
N ASP A 304 35.72 -8.79 3.80
CA ASP A 304 35.82 -7.41 3.32
C ASP A 304 35.73 -7.32 1.81
N GLU A 305 36.45 -8.19 1.09
CA GLU A 305 36.35 -8.31 -0.36
C GLU A 305 34.91 -8.62 -0.80
N LEU A 306 34.20 -9.49 -0.08
CA LEU A 306 32.80 -9.81 -0.35
C LEU A 306 31.85 -8.67 0.00
N ALA A 307 32.16 -7.85 1.01
CA ALA A 307 31.39 -6.66 1.37
C ALA A 307 31.63 -5.48 0.43
N GLN A 308 32.84 -5.36 -0.12
CA GLN A 308 33.22 -4.35 -1.11
C GLN A 308 32.70 -4.68 -2.51
N LYS A 309 32.40 -5.96 -2.80
CA LYS A 309 31.69 -6.31 -4.04
C LYS A 309 30.35 -5.56 -4.05
N PRO A 310 30.13 -4.69 -5.06
CA PRO A 310 28.86 -4.01 -5.17
C PRO A 310 27.77 -5.08 -5.31
N LYS A 311 26.80 -5.07 -4.39
CA LYS A 311 25.71 -6.06 -4.36
C LYS A 311 24.80 -6.01 -5.58
N ARG A 312 24.92 -4.95 -6.38
CA ARG A 312 24.12 -4.62 -7.56
C ARG A 312 25.05 -4.03 -8.61
N GLY A 313 24.74 -4.26 -9.88
CA GLY A 313 25.47 -3.65 -10.98
C GLY A 313 25.49 -2.11 -10.93
N PRO A 314 26.49 -1.47 -11.59
CA PRO A 314 26.65 -0.01 -11.59
C PRO A 314 25.43 0.75 -12.13
N HIS A 315 24.64 0.10 -12.99
CA HIS A 315 23.47 0.68 -13.64
C HIS A 315 22.17 0.53 -12.82
N HIS A 316 22.19 -0.22 -11.71
CA HIS A 316 20.99 -0.61 -10.97
C HIS A 316 20.16 0.59 -10.49
N VAL A 317 20.82 1.63 -9.98
CA VAL A 317 20.14 2.84 -9.49
C VAL A 317 19.43 3.57 -10.62
N VAL A 318 20.04 3.64 -11.80
CA VAL A 318 19.45 4.29 -12.97
C VAL A 318 18.27 3.47 -13.49
N MET A 319 18.43 2.15 -13.64
CA MET A 319 17.34 1.24 -14.02
C MET A 319 16.15 1.33 -13.06
N LEU A 320 16.40 1.37 -11.75
CA LEU A 320 15.35 1.52 -10.73
C LEU A 320 14.64 2.87 -10.87
N THR A 321 15.39 3.95 -11.12
CA THR A 321 14.81 5.28 -11.30
C THR A 321 13.89 5.34 -12.52
N LEU A 322 14.33 4.76 -13.65
CA LEU A 322 13.54 4.72 -14.89
C LEU A 322 12.31 3.82 -14.77
N LEU A 323 12.45 2.66 -14.12
CA LEU A 323 11.32 1.77 -13.85
C LEU A 323 10.28 2.45 -12.95
N THR A 324 10.74 3.14 -11.90
CA THR A 324 9.87 3.92 -11.00
C THR A 324 9.14 5.03 -11.74
N GLU A 325 9.81 5.73 -12.66
CA GLU A 325 9.18 6.75 -13.51
C GLU A 325 8.03 6.13 -14.33
N MET A 326 8.27 4.99 -14.98
CA MET A 326 7.22 4.30 -15.74
C MET A 326 6.06 3.82 -14.84
N GLN A 327 6.35 3.28 -13.66
CA GLN A 327 5.36 2.79 -12.70
C GLN A 327 4.54 3.90 -12.02
N ASN A 328 4.99 5.15 -12.06
CA ASN A 328 4.24 6.31 -11.54
C ASN A 328 3.54 7.11 -12.63
N HIS A 329 3.85 6.88 -13.90
CA HIS A 329 3.27 7.63 -15.01
C HIS A 329 1.77 7.30 -15.20
N PRO A 330 0.86 8.28 -15.35
CA PRO A 330 -0.59 8.05 -15.42
C PRO A 330 -1.07 7.13 -16.56
N SER A 331 -0.24 6.92 -17.58
CA SER A 331 -0.55 6.07 -18.74
C SER A 331 -0.06 4.62 -18.60
N ASN A 332 0.41 4.20 -17.43
CA ASN A 332 1.03 2.90 -17.24
C ASN A 332 0.07 1.72 -17.07
N TRP A 333 -1.21 1.99 -16.80
CA TRP A 333 -2.16 0.97 -16.36
C TRP A 333 -2.24 -0.28 -17.26
N PRO A 334 -2.03 -0.22 -18.59
CA PRO A 334 -2.03 -1.43 -19.42
C PRO A 334 -0.79 -2.31 -19.26
N PHE A 335 0.30 -1.76 -18.73
CA PHE A 335 1.63 -2.36 -18.71
C PHE A 335 2.04 -2.81 -17.30
N LEU A 336 1.17 -2.65 -16.30
CA LEU A 336 1.48 -2.96 -14.90
C LEU A 336 1.66 -4.46 -14.64
N GLN A 337 1.01 -5.32 -15.42
CA GLN A 337 0.99 -6.78 -15.24
C GLN A 337 1.03 -7.47 -16.62
N PRO A 338 1.42 -8.76 -16.68
CA PRO A 338 1.31 -9.54 -17.92
C PRO A 338 -0.13 -9.56 -18.45
N VAL A 339 -0.29 -9.52 -19.78
CA VAL A 339 -1.61 -9.60 -20.42
C VAL A 339 -2.30 -10.91 -20.07
N ASN A 340 -3.52 -10.86 -19.55
CA ASN A 340 -4.22 -12.07 -19.14
C ASN A 340 -4.68 -12.89 -20.38
N ARG A 341 -4.18 -14.12 -20.52
CA ARG A 341 -4.56 -15.03 -21.62
C ARG A 341 -6.05 -15.37 -21.64
N GLU A 342 -6.72 -15.35 -20.49
CA GLU A 342 -8.17 -15.62 -20.43
C GLU A 342 -8.98 -14.44 -20.98
N GLU A 343 -8.49 -13.21 -20.83
CA GLU A 343 -9.13 -11.99 -21.32
C GLU A 343 -8.77 -11.68 -22.78
N VAL A 344 -7.54 -12.01 -23.19
CA VAL A 344 -7.01 -11.77 -24.54
C VAL A 344 -6.42 -13.08 -25.11
N PRO A 345 -7.26 -13.99 -25.64
CA PRO A 345 -6.85 -15.36 -25.97
C PRO A 345 -5.77 -15.49 -27.04
N ASP A 346 -5.77 -14.61 -28.03
CA ASP A 346 -4.85 -14.62 -29.18
C ASP A 346 -3.56 -13.81 -28.95
N TYR A 347 -3.44 -13.09 -27.82
CA TYR A 347 -2.32 -12.20 -27.55
C TYR A 347 -0.97 -12.91 -27.66
N TYR A 348 -0.83 -14.06 -27.02
CA TYR A 348 0.40 -14.86 -27.01
C TYR A 348 0.63 -15.65 -28.31
N GLU A 349 -0.34 -15.67 -29.21
CA GLU A 349 -0.16 -16.18 -30.57
C GLU A 349 0.47 -15.10 -31.47
N VAL A 350 0.10 -13.83 -31.26
CA VAL A 350 0.62 -12.68 -32.01
C VAL A 350 1.96 -12.19 -31.45
N ILE A 351 2.05 -12.01 -30.13
CA ILE A 351 3.22 -11.48 -29.42
C ILE A 351 4.06 -12.64 -28.88
N LYS A 352 5.31 -12.72 -29.36
CA LYS A 352 6.23 -13.83 -29.04
C LYS A 352 7.07 -13.59 -27.79
N GLU A 353 7.40 -12.34 -27.50
CA GLU A 353 8.25 -11.94 -26.38
C GLU A 353 7.48 -10.94 -25.50
N PRO A 354 6.50 -11.41 -24.71
CA PRO A 354 5.70 -10.54 -23.86
C PRO A 354 6.56 -9.91 -22.75
N MET A 355 6.27 -8.65 -22.41
CA MET A 355 6.94 -7.93 -21.34
C MET A 355 5.98 -6.97 -20.65
N ASP A 356 6.19 -6.73 -19.36
CA ASP A 356 5.40 -5.82 -18.51
C ASP A 356 6.25 -5.29 -17.34
N LEU A 357 5.77 -4.23 -16.70
CA LEU A 357 6.50 -3.52 -15.64
C LEU A 357 6.72 -4.36 -14.38
N SER A 358 5.82 -5.30 -14.04
CA SER A 358 6.02 -6.16 -12.87
C SER A 358 7.05 -7.26 -13.14
N THR A 359 7.10 -7.80 -14.36
CA THR A 359 8.17 -8.70 -14.78
C THR A 359 9.52 -7.96 -14.77
N MET A 360 9.57 -6.73 -15.27
CA MET A 360 10.78 -5.91 -15.22
C MET A 360 11.25 -5.63 -13.78
N GLU A 361 10.31 -5.36 -12.85
CA GLU A 361 10.60 -5.17 -11.42
C GLU A 361 11.24 -6.42 -10.81
N VAL A 362 10.65 -7.60 -11.05
CA VAL A 362 11.21 -8.88 -10.57
C VAL A 362 12.60 -9.16 -11.17
N LYS A 363 12.81 -8.86 -12.45
CA LYS A 363 14.14 -9.00 -13.09
C LYS A 363 15.16 -8.07 -12.43
N LEU A 364 14.80 -6.81 -12.16
CA LEU A 364 15.69 -5.83 -11.53
C LEU A 364 16.01 -6.20 -10.07
N GLU A 365 15.01 -6.64 -9.30
CA GLU A 365 15.20 -7.08 -7.92
C GLU A 365 16.09 -8.32 -7.80
N ASN A 366 16.12 -9.16 -8.82
CA ASN A 366 16.95 -10.37 -8.85
C ASN A 366 18.29 -10.19 -9.59
N ASP A 367 18.67 -8.95 -9.94
CA ASP A 367 19.91 -8.64 -10.67
C ASP A 367 20.01 -9.36 -12.04
N ALA A 368 18.86 -9.57 -12.70
CA ALA A 368 18.75 -10.33 -13.94
C ALA A 368 19.03 -9.52 -15.21
N TYR A 369 19.45 -8.25 -15.07
CA TYR A 369 19.92 -7.41 -16.17
C TYR A 369 21.44 -7.30 -16.09
N GLU A 370 22.16 -7.98 -16.98
CA GLU A 370 23.62 -7.97 -17.02
C GLU A 370 24.14 -6.63 -17.53
N THR A 371 23.42 -6.05 -18.49
CA THR A 371 23.72 -4.76 -19.12
C THR A 371 22.53 -3.81 -19.07
N PHE A 372 22.80 -2.52 -19.25
CA PHE A 372 21.73 -1.53 -19.39
C PHE A 372 20.92 -1.73 -20.70
N ASP A 373 21.54 -2.32 -21.72
CA ASP A 373 20.86 -2.66 -22.98
C ASP A 373 19.74 -3.67 -22.77
N ASP A 374 19.94 -4.66 -21.90
CA ASP A 374 18.93 -5.67 -21.56
C ASP A 374 17.69 -5.01 -20.94
N PHE A 375 17.88 -3.98 -20.10
CA PHE A 375 16.79 -3.22 -19.49
C PHE A 375 16.05 -2.36 -20.51
N ILE A 376 16.78 -1.69 -21.41
CA ILE A 376 16.20 -0.85 -22.46
C ILE A 376 15.45 -1.69 -23.49
N TYR A 377 15.95 -2.89 -23.80
CA TYR A 377 15.27 -3.87 -24.64
C TYR A 377 13.90 -4.25 -24.09
N ASP A 378 13.80 -4.55 -22.78
CA ASP A 378 12.53 -4.86 -22.14
C ASP A 378 11.57 -3.65 -22.10
N CYS A 379 12.08 -2.44 -21.85
CA CYS A 379 11.29 -1.22 -21.97
C CYS A 379 10.67 -1.11 -23.38
N LYS A 380 11.49 -1.35 -24.41
CA LYS A 380 11.08 -1.29 -25.81
C LYS A 380 10.05 -2.37 -26.17
N LEU A 381 10.21 -3.59 -25.64
CA LEU A 381 9.24 -4.67 -25.83
C LEU A 381 7.84 -4.26 -25.36
N ILE A 382 7.71 -3.59 -24.21
CA ILE A 382 6.41 -3.11 -23.70
C ILE A 382 5.73 -2.23 -24.76
N PHE A 383 6.45 -1.26 -25.32
CA PHE A 383 5.88 -0.32 -26.28
C PHE A 383 5.59 -0.96 -27.63
N ASN A 384 6.54 -1.73 -28.15
CA ASN A 384 6.44 -2.36 -29.47
C ASN A 384 5.38 -3.46 -29.52
N ASN A 385 5.30 -4.31 -28.49
CA ASN A 385 4.26 -5.32 -28.40
C ASN A 385 2.87 -4.69 -28.34
N CYS A 386 2.73 -3.61 -27.56
CA CYS A 386 1.49 -2.86 -27.48
C CYS A 386 1.09 -2.28 -28.85
N ARG A 387 2.04 -1.70 -29.58
CA ARG A 387 1.80 -1.13 -30.92
C ARG A 387 1.52 -2.19 -31.99
N GLN A 388 2.17 -3.34 -31.90
CA GLN A 388 1.99 -4.44 -32.83
C GLN A 388 0.60 -5.08 -32.67
N TYR A 389 0.13 -5.23 -31.43
CA TYR A 389 -1.15 -5.88 -31.16
C TYR A 389 -2.34 -4.91 -31.28
N ASN A 390 -2.18 -3.64 -30.88
CA ASN A 390 -3.29 -2.69 -30.80
C ASN A 390 -3.23 -1.67 -31.95
N GLY A 391 -4.39 -1.26 -32.48
CA GLY A 391 -4.46 -0.21 -33.50
C GLY A 391 -4.10 1.18 -32.96
N GLU A 392 -3.57 2.05 -33.83
CA GLU A 392 -3.04 3.39 -33.47
C GLU A 392 -4.05 4.30 -32.75
N ASN A 393 -5.33 4.14 -33.06
CA ASN A 393 -6.41 4.96 -32.49
C ASN A 393 -6.79 4.57 -31.06
N THR A 394 -6.34 3.40 -30.59
CA THR A 394 -6.68 2.85 -29.26
C THR A 394 -6.01 3.61 -28.12
N THR A 395 -6.62 3.56 -26.94
CA THR A 395 -6.03 4.12 -25.71
C THR A 395 -4.71 3.42 -25.35
N PHE A 396 -4.61 2.12 -25.61
CA PHE A 396 -3.40 1.31 -25.38
C PHE A 396 -2.21 1.84 -26.17
N TYR A 397 -2.37 2.00 -27.49
CA TYR A 397 -1.32 2.53 -28.36
C TYR A 397 -0.88 3.94 -27.95
N LYS A 398 -1.84 4.81 -27.64
CA LYS A 398 -1.57 6.17 -27.15
C LYS A 398 -0.81 6.16 -25.83
N ASN A 399 -1.12 5.23 -24.93
CA ASN A 399 -0.45 5.09 -23.65
C ASN A 399 0.99 4.59 -23.79
N ALA A 400 1.26 3.64 -24.70
CA ALA A 400 2.62 3.20 -25.02
C ALA A 400 3.49 4.38 -25.46
N ASN A 401 2.99 5.20 -26.39
CA ASN A 401 3.72 6.37 -26.90
C ASN A 401 3.98 7.43 -25.81
N LYS A 402 3.02 7.63 -24.90
CA LYS A 402 3.20 8.57 -23.77
C LYS A 402 4.27 8.06 -22.79
N LEU A 403 4.23 6.77 -22.48
CA LEU A 403 5.17 6.14 -21.54
C LEU A 403 6.59 6.11 -22.11
N GLU A 404 6.74 5.79 -23.40
CA GLU A 404 8.00 5.86 -24.14
C GLU A 404 8.59 7.28 -24.13
N LYS A 405 7.76 8.30 -24.39
CA LYS A 405 8.19 9.70 -24.28
C LYS A 405 8.66 10.07 -22.88
N ALA A 406 7.97 9.59 -21.85
CA ALA A 406 8.32 9.87 -20.46
C ALA A 406 9.68 9.27 -20.09
N ILE A 407 9.93 8.00 -20.44
CA ILE A 407 11.23 7.37 -20.17
C ILE A 407 12.35 8.01 -20.99
N ILE A 408 12.13 8.37 -22.25
CA ILE A 408 13.13 9.10 -23.06
C ILE A 408 13.45 10.46 -22.42
N ALA A 409 12.43 11.19 -21.96
CA ALA A 409 12.63 12.46 -21.28
C ALA A 409 13.45 12.28 -20.00
N LYS A 410 13.16 11.23 -19.22
CA LYS A 410 13.88 10.92 -17.98
C LYS A 410 15.31 10.46 -18.24
N LEU A 411 15.55 9.69 -19.30
CA LEU A 411 16.88 9.20 -19.68
C LEU A 411 17.84 10.35 -20.03
N LYS A 412 17.33 11.48 -20.52
CA LYS A 412 18.14 12.69 -20.78
C LYS A 412 18.75 13.31 -19.53
N ASP A 413 18.21 13.02 -18.35
CA ASP A 413 18.81 13.44 -17.07
C ASP A 413 20.14 12.71 -16.80
N PHE A 414 20.45 11.64 -17.57
CA PHE A 414 21.64 10.81 -17.42
C PHE A 414 22.49 10.82 -18.71
N PRO A 415 23.37 11.82 -18.92
CA PRO A 415 24.16 11.98 -20.15
C PRO A 415 24.97 10.75 -20.56
N GLU A 416 25.44 9.97 -19.59
CA GLU A 416 26.22 8.73 -19.76
C GLU A 416 25.43 7.63 -20.49
N TYR A 417 24.10 7.70 -20.50
CA TYR A 417 23.20 6.71 -21.11
C TYR A 417 22.51 7.23 -22.37
N SER A 418 22.94 8.41 -22.86
CA SER A 418 22.33 9.08 -24.01
C SER A 418 22.29 8.21 -25.28
N GLN A 419 23.28 7.34 -25.48
CA GLN A 419 23.34 6.38 -26.59
C GLN A 419 22.14 5.42 -26.65
N HIS A 420 21.46 5.17 -25.53
CA HIS A 420 20.32 4.25 -25.46
C HIS A 420 18.99 4.94 -25.79
N ILE A 421 18.98 6.26 -25.98
CA ILE A 421 17.79 6.98 -26.47
C ILE A 421 17.43 6.49 -27.88
N ASP A 422 18.43 6.31 -28.74
CA ASP A 422 18.24 5.84 -30.12
C ASP A 422 17.67 4.42 -30.14
N MET A 423 18.04 3.59 -29.18
CA MET A 423 17.52 2.22 -29.04
C MET A 423 16.02 2.20 -28.72
N LEU A 424 15.51 3.17 -27.94
CA LEU A 424 14.09 3.30 -27.64
C LEU A 424 13.28 3.87 -28.81
N GLN A 425 13.90 4.72 -29.65
CA GLN A 425 13.23 5.44 -30.73
C GLN A 425 13.18 4.69 -32.07
N GLY A 426 14.10 3.76 -32.31
CA GLY A 426 14.01 2.80 -33.43
C GLY A 426 13.07 1.64 -33.13
#